data_AF-A0AAW7X7X6-F1
#
_entry.id   AF-A0AAW7X7X6-F1
#
_cell.length_a   1.000
_cell.length_b   1.000
_cell.length_c   1.000
_cell.angle_alpha   90.00
_cell.angle_beta   90.00
_cell.angle_gamma   90.00
#
_symmetry.space_group_name_H-M   'P 1'
#
loop_
_entity.id
_entity.type
_entity.pdbx_description
1 polymer ?
#
loop_
_entity_poly.entity_id
_entity_poly.type
_entity_poly.pdbx_seq_one_letter_code
_entity_poly.pdbx_strand_id
1 'polypeptide(L)'
;MNVSKFIATAIFTLGAAIAQAETLSLKTAEQAYYNGHAMALENMLAESAPNDQLVIRYRLGSLALGKQNNEAAKNIMQALMLDLENEVKANPKNAEAWGLLSSVYGMMTFLEPSMAMTYGPKAGFAEASAADADKHNPMVLMLTGVNKFHTPEQWGGGKQTAYDYLTKAINAYQAAGETRTWGYADALAWRGMAASALGNTEQAKKDIEASIKLQPNYGLAQQALAGI
;
A
#
# COMPACT_ATOMS: atom_id res chain seq x y z
N MET A 1 -43.45 -2.99 46.19
CA MET A 1 -42.61 -3.75 45.24
C MET A 1 -42.25 -2.80 44.10
N ASN A 2 -41.08 -2.14 44.19
CA ASN A 2 -40.55 -1.25 43.14
C ASN A 2 -39.03 -1.30 43.27
N VAL A 3 -38.38 -1.95 42.31
CA VAL A 3 -36.91 -2.05 42.23
C VAL A 3 -36.47 -1.17 41.08
N SER A 4 -36.20 0.10 41.38
CA SER A 4 -35.52 1.01 40.47
C SER A 4 -34.04 0.61 40.38
N LYS A 5 -33.68 -0.08 39.29
CA LYS A 5 -32.28 -0.35 38.93
C LYS A 5 -31.67 0.91 38.34
N PHE A 6 -30.74 1.50 39.08
CA PHE A 6 -29.73 2.40 38.54
C PHE A 6 -28.85 1.59 37.56
N ILE A 7 -28.85 1.96 36.28
CA ILE A 7 -27.81 1.54 35.34
C ILE A 7 -26.75 2.63 35.37
N ALA A 8 -25.64 2.34 36.04
CA ALA A 8 -24.48 3.20 36.09
C ALA A 8 -23.84 3.31 34.69
N THR A 9 -23.74 4.53 34.22
CA THR A 9 -22.90 4.96 33.11
C THR A 9 -21.43 4.77 33.48
N ALA A 10 -20.69 4.01 32.68
CA ALA A 10 -19.27 4.23 32.42
C ALA A 10 -18.80 3.24 31.37
N ILE A 11 -18.52 3.66 30.14
CA ILE A 11 -17.45 3.03 29.35
C ILE A 11 -16.68 4.10 28.59
N PHE A 12 -15.40 4.18 28.94
CA PHE A 12 -14.28 4.88 28.33
C PHE A 12 -14.35 5.09 26.82
N THR A 13 -13.98 6.28 26.36
CA THR A 13 -13.26 6.42 25.08
C THR A 13 -11.89 7.03 25.36
N LEU A 14 -10.99 6.17 25.84
CA LEU A 14 -9.55 6.40 25.76
C LEU A 14 -9.20 6.59 24.29
N GLY A 15 -8.62 7.74 23.97
CA GLY A 15 -7.90 7.96 22.73
C GLY A 15 -6.70 7.02 22.67
N ALA A 16 -6.89 5.87 22.03
CA ALA A 16 -5.85 5.11 21.39
C ALA A 16 -6.33 4.93 19.96
N ALA A 17 -5.54 5.36 18.98
CA ALA A 17 -5.70 4.88 17.63
C ALA A 17 -5.48 3.36 17.69
N ILE A 18 -6.56 2.60 17.86
CA ILE A 18 -6.51 1.15 17.70
C ILE A 18 -6.17 0.98 16.23
N ALA A 19 -4.93 0.59 15.95
CA ALA A 19 -4.58 0.02 14.66
C ALA A 19 -5.59 -1.09 14.40
N GLN A 20 -6.56 -0.82 13.52
CA GLN A 20 -7.67 -1.73 13.30
C GLN A 20 -7.06 -3.00 12.68
N ALA A 21 -7.25 -4.14 13.34
CA ALA A 21 -6.68 -5.39 12.89
C ALA A 21 -7.17 -5.72 11.47
N GLU A 22 -6.27 -6.24 10.65
CA GLU A 22 -6.55 -6.59 9.27
C GLU A 22 -7.73 -7.56 9.15
N THR A 23 -8.70 -7.22 8.31
CA THR A 23 -9.91 -8.02 8.12
C THR A 23 -9.58 -9.35 7.42
N LEU A 24 -10.42 -10.38 7.65
CA LEU A 24 -10.28 -11.66 6.95
C LEU A 24 -10.43 -11.51 5.43
N SER A 25 -11.30 -10.58 4.99
CA SER A 25 -11.47 -10.20 3.59
C SER A 25 -10.17 -9.67 3.00
N LEU A 26 -9.50 -8.74 3.68
CA LEU A 26 -8.25 -8.17 3.20
C LEU A 26 -7.11 -9.19 3.17
N LYS A 27 -7.01 -10.08 4.18
CA LYS A 27 -6.03 -11.18 4.16
C LYS A 27 -6.23 -12.11 2.96
N THR A 28 -7.48 -12.46 2.66
CA THR A 28 -7.81 -13.29 1.49
C THR A 28 -7.49 -12.57 0.18
N ALA A 29 -7.75 -11.27 0.12
CA ALA A 29 -7.44 -10.46 -1.05
C ALA A 29 -5.94 -10.38 -1.30
N GLU A 30 -5.13 -10.22 -0.26
CA GLU A 30 -3.66 -10.24 -0.39
C GLU A 30 -3.17 -11.57 -0.93
N GLN A 31 -3.72 -12.69 -0.47
CA GLN A 31 -3.39 -13.99 -1.04
C GLN A 31 -3.74 -14.02 -2.53
N ALA A 32 -4.93 -13.57 -2.94
CA ALA A 32 -5.28 -13.51 -4.35
C ALA A 32 -4.33 -12.61 -5.16
N TYR A 33 -3.91 -11.47 -4.61
CA TYR A 33 -2.92 -10.58 -5.21
C TYR A 33 -1.58 -11.27 -5.42
N TYR A 34 -1.00 -11.85 -4.37
CA TYR A 34 0.30 -12.52 -4.47
C TYR A 34 0.26 -13.73 -5.40
N ASN A 35 -0.90 -14.39 -5.57
CA ASN A 35 -1.09 -15.46 -6.54
C ASN A 35 -1.42 -14.97 -7.97
N GLY A 36 -1.55 -13.65 -8.19
CA GLY A 36 -1.88 -13.07 -9.50
C GLY A 36 -3.31 -13.34 -9.98
N HIS A 37 -4.22 -13.68 -9.06
CA HIS A 37 -5.61 -14.07 -9.32
C HIS A 37 -6.54 -12.85 -9.45
N ALA A 38 -6.43 -12.12 -10.57
CA ALA A 38 -7.22 -10.91 -10.83
C ALA A 38 -8.75 -11.13 -10.71
N MET A 39 -9.30 -12.20 -11.28
CA MET A 39 -10.74 -12.49 -11.18
C MET A 39 -11.21 -12.74 -9.73
N ALA A 40 -10.34 -13.31 -8.89
CA ALA A 40 -10.68 -13.52 -7.48
C ALA A 40 -10.79 -12.16 -6.76
N LEU A 41 -9.87 -11.24 -7.02
CA LEU A 41 -9.94 -9.87 -6.49
C LEU A 41 -11.22 -9.14 -6.94
N GLU A 42 -11.59 -9.27 -8.22
CA GLU A 42 -12.81 -8.66 -8.77
C GLU A 42 -14.07 -9.18 -8.06
N ASN A 43 -14.18 -10.49 -7.90
CA ASN A 43 -15.33 -11.12 -7.23
C ASN A 43 -15.48 -10.66 -5.76
N MET A 44 -14.36 -10.39 -5.09
CA MET A 44 -14.36 -9.95 -3.68
C MET A 44 -14.86 -8.52 -3.48
N LEU A 45 -14.86 -7.67 -4.51
CA LEU A 45 -15.22 -6.25 -4.36
C LEU A 45 -16.64 -6.04 -3.83
N ALA A 46 -17.61 -6.83 -4.32
CA ALA A 46 -19.02 -6.67 -3.95
C ALA A 46 -19.31 -7.01 -2.48
N GLU A 47 -18.49 -7.86 -1.87
CA GLU A 47 -18.68 -8.40 -0.51
C GLU A 47 -17.76 -7.73 0.52
N SER A 48 -16.78 -6.95 0.07
CA SER A 48 -15.78 -6.32 0.92
C SER A 48 -16.27 -5.00 1.49
N ALA A 49 -15.82 -4.67 2.71
CA ALA A 49 -16.05 -3.36 3.29
C ALA A 49 -15.44 -2.24 2.42
N PRO A 50 -15.97 -1.00 2.44
CA PRO A 50 -15.50 0.08 1.58
C PRO A 50 -13.98 0.32 1.62
N ASN A 51 -13.37 0.30 2.81
CA ASN A 51 -11.91 0.47 2.94
C ASN A 51 -11.12 -0.67 2.29
N ASP A 52 -11.57 -1.91 2.45
CA ASP A 52 -10.95 -3.07 1.81
C ASP A 52 -11.07 -3.00 0.29
N GLN A 53 -12.20 -2.48 -0.23
CA GLN A 53 -12.39 -2.31 -1.67
C GLN A 53 -11.35 -1.37 -2.30
N LEU A 54 -10.93 -0.31 -1.59
CA LEU A 54 -9.90 0.60 -2.08
C LEU A 54 -8.56 -0.14 -2.28
N VAL A 55 -8.19 -0.96 -1.30
CA VAL A 55 -6.97 -1.77 -1.35
C VAL A 55 -7.07 -2.85 -2.44
N ILE A 56 -8.20 -3.55 -2.53
CA ILE A 56 -8.44 -4.58 -3.55
C ILE A 56 -8.32 -4.00 -4.96
N ARG A 57 -8.92 -2.84 -5.24
CA ARG A 57 -8.80 -2.17 -6.54
C ARG A 57 -7.37 -1.74 -6.83
N TYR A 58 -6.65 -1.24 -5.83
CA TYR A 58 -5.23 -0.90 -5.97
C TYR A 58 -4.40 -2.12 -6.38
N ARG A 59 -4.61 -3.25 -5.70
CA ARG A 59 -3.95 -4.53 -6.02
C ARG A 59 -4.33 -5.03 -7.42
N LEU A 60 -5.61 -4.95 -7.79
CA LEU A 60 -6.09 -5.36 -9.12
C LEU A 60 -5.45 -4.53 -10.23
N GLY A 61 -5.44 -3.20 -10.11
CA GLY A 61 -4.80 -2.33 -11.09
C GLY A 61 -3.28 -2.52 -11.14
N SER A 62 -2.64 -2.78 -10.00
CA SER A 62 -1.21 -3.11 -9.93
C SER A 62 -0.89 -4.44 -10.64
N LEU A 63 -1.75 -5.46 -10.52
CA LEU A 63 -1.60 -6.70 -11.28
C LEU A 63 -1.75 -6.48 -12.78
N ALA A 64 -2.74 -5.68 -13.20
CA ALA A 64 -2.92 -5.34 -14.60
C ALA A 64 -1.68 -4.63 -15.16
N LEU A 65 -1.13 -3.67 -14.40
CA LEU A 65 0.11 -2.96 -14.76
C LEU A 65 1.31 -3.92 -14.86
N GLY A 66 1.48 -4.82 -13.88
CA GLY A 66 2.55 -5.83 -13.89
C GLY A 66 2.46 -6.80 -15.06
N LYS A 67 1.24 -7.09 -15.55
CA LYS A 67 0.99 -7.87 -16.77
C LYS A 67 1.08 -7.04 -18.05
N GLN A 68 1.51 -5.78 -17.96
CA GLN A 68 1.58 -4.81 -19.07
C GLN A 68 0.22 -4.55 -19.75
N ASN A 69 -0.89 -4.85 -19.07
CA ASN A 69 -2.22 -4.51 -19.52
C ASN A 69 -2.55 -3.07 -19.09
N ASN A 70 -1.91 -2.12 -19.76
CA ASN A 70 -2.01 -0.70 -19.42
C ASN A 70 -3.42 -0.14 -19.56
N GLU A 71 -4.23 -0.65 -20.50
CA GLU A 71 -5.62 -0.21 -20.66
C GLU A 71 -6.48 -0.62 -19.46
N ALA A 72 -6.42 -1.88 -19.05
CA ALA A 72 -7.14 -2.34 -17.86
C ALA A 72 -6.64 -1.61 -16.60
N ALA A 73 -5.31 -1.50 -16.44
CA ALA A 73 -4.71 -0.78 -15.32
C ALA A 73 -5.19 0.67 -15.26
N LYS A 74 -5.18 1.39 -16.40
CA LYS A 74 -5.68 2.76 -16.49
C LYS A 74 -7.13 2.87 -16.06
N ASN A 75 -8.02 2.03 -16.60
CA ASN A 75 -9.45 2.09 -16.28
C ASN A 75 -9.71 1.84 -14.78
N ILE A 76 -9.03 0.84 -14.19
CA ILE A 76 -9.13 0.54 -12.76
C ILE A 76 -8.60 1.71 -11.92
N MET A 77 -7.42 2.23 -12.27
CA MET A 77 -6.75 3.29 -11.52
C MET A 77 -7.51 4.61 -11.61
N GLN A 78 -8.14 4.93 -12.75
CA GLN A 78 -8.99 6.12 -12.88
C GLN A 78 -10.23 6.05 -11.99
N ALA A 79 -10.92 4.91 -11.95
CA ALA A 79 -12.08 4.74 -11.07
C ALA A 79 -11.66 4.82 -9.59
N LEU A 80 -10.58 4.13 -9.22
CA LEU A 80 -10.04 4.16 -7.87
C LEU A 80 -9.57 5.56 -7.45
N MET A 81 -8.95 6.33 -8.36
CA MET A 81 -8.54 7.70 -8.11
C MET A 81 -9.72 8.58 -7.67
N LEU A 82 -10.86 8.47 -8.36
CA LEU A 82 -12.06 9.23 -8.02
C LEU A 82 -12.64 8.81 -6.66
N ASP A 83 -12.68 7.51 -6.38
CA ASP A 83 -13.14 6.99 -5.09
C ASP A 83 -12.24 7.48 -3.94
N LEU A 84 -10.92 7.45 -4.14
CA LEU A 84 -9.94 7.93 -3.16
C LEU A 84 -9.99 9.46 -2.98
N GLU A 85 -10.16 10.24 -4.05
CA GLU A 85 -10.36 11.69 -3.96
C GLU A 85 -11.59 12.05 -3.10
N ASN A 86 -12.67 11.27 -3.22
CA ASN A 86 -13.86 11.42 -2.38
C ASN A 86 -13.61 10.99 -0.93
N GLU A 87 -12.94 9.84 -0.73
CA GLU A 87 -12.62 9.30 0.59
C GLU A 87 -11.77 10.29 1.40
N VAL A 88 -10.69 10.80 0.83
CA VAL A 88 -9.80 11.72 1.56
C VAL A 88 -10.43 13.08 1.83
N LYS A 89 -11.42 13.48 1.03
CA LYS A 89 -12.23 14.67 1.28
C LYS A 89 -13.19 14.47 2.45
N ALA A 90 -13.81 13.30 2.54
CA ALA A 90 -14.72 12.97 3.65
C ALA A 90 -13.96 12.66 4.95
N ASN A 91 -12.82 11.97 4.83
CA ASN A 91 -12.01 11.42 5.91
C ASN A 91 -10.55 11.87 5.78
N PRO A 92 -10.24 13.17 5.98
CA PRO A 92 -8.89 13.70 5.75
C PRO A 92 -7.80 13.13 6.67
N LYS A 93 -8.19 12.44 7.76
CA LYS A 93 -7.27 11.74 8.67
C LYS A 93 -6.99 10.29 8.25
N ASN A 94 -7.58 9.80 7.15
CA ASN A 94 -7.32 8.47 6.63
C ASN A 94 -5.97 8.45 5.90
N ALA A 95 -4.89 8.19 6.66
CA ALA A 95 -3.52 8.17 6.14
C ALA A 95 -3.35 7.16 5.00
N GLU A 96 -4.08 6.06 5.06
CA GLU A 96 -4.02 4.98 4.10
C GLU A 96 -4.61 5.38 2.75
N ALA A 97 -5.80 6.00 2.77
CA ALA A 97 -6.43 6.51 1.56
C ALA A 97 -5.53 7.57 0.89
N TRP A 98 -4.91 8.46 1.66
CA TRP A 98 -3.93 9.41 1.12
C TRP A 98 -2.71 8.72 0.50
N GLY A 99 -2.17 7.68 1.17
CA GLY A 99 -1.05 6.90 0.66
C GLY A 99 -1.38 6.19 -0.66
N LEU A 100 -2.53 5.53 -0.72
CA LEU A 100 -3.03 4.91 -1.95
C LEU A 100 -3.21 5.95 -3.05
N LEU A 101 -3.81 7.10 -2.74
CA LEU A 101 -4.06 8.16 -3.71
C LEU A 101 -2.76 8.70 -4.29
N SER A 102 -1.72 8.86 -3.47
CA SER A 102 -0.38 9.24 -3.92
C SER A 102 0.18 8.24 -4.94
N SER A 103 0.13 6.94 -4.61
CA SER A 103 0.60 5.89 -5.51
C SER A 103 -0.24 5.80 -6.80
N VAL A 104 -1.56 5.96 -6.71
CA VAL A 104 -2.44 5.99 -7.88
C VAL A 104 -2.09 7.16 -8.79
N TYR A 105 -1.92 8.39 -8.28
CA TYR A 105 -1.46 9.51 -9.10
C TYR A 105 -0.10 9.22 -9.74
N GLY A 106 0.84 8.64 -8.99
CA GLY A 106 2.15 8.21 -9.50
C GLY A 106 2.01 7.24 -10.69
N MET A 107 1.22 6.18 -10.55
CA MET A 107 0.94 5.23 -11.64
C MET A 107 0.23 5.90 -12.82
N MET A 108 -0.66 6.85 -12.55
CA MET A 108 -1.37 7.61 -13.58
C MET A 108 -0.43 8.53 -14.38
N THR A 109 0.70 9.00 -13.83
CA THR A 109 1.71 9.71 -14.65
C THR A 109 2.31 8.83 -15.75
N PHE A 110 2.42 7.52 -15.49
CA PHE A 110 2.90 6.55 -16.47
C PHE A 110 1.80 6.13 -17.44
N LEU A 111 0.59 5.88 -16.94
CA LEU A 111 -0.56 5.41 -17.72
C LEU A 111 -1.18 6.52 -18.59
N GLU A 112 -1.04 7.78 -18.18
CA GLU A 112 -1.51 8.97 -18.92
C GLU A 112 -0.42 10.06 -18.98
N PRO A 113 0.61 9.90 -19.83
CA PRO A 113 1.74 10.84 -19.87
C PRO A 113 1.34 12.30 -20.17
N SER A 114 0.25 12.52 -20.90
CA SER A 114 -0.29 13.86 -21.16
C SER A 114 -0.75 14.60 -19.89
N MET A 115 -1.03 13.85 -18.82
CA MET A 115 -1.48 14.38 -17.53
C MET A 115 -0.37 14.35 -16.46
N ALA A 116 0.88 14.01 -16.82
CA ALA A 116 1.98 13.89 -15.87
C ALA A 116 2.21 15.19 -15.05
N MET A 117 2.13 16.36 -15.70
CA MET A 117 2.27 17.67 -15.03
C MET A 117 1.10 18.01 -14.09
N THR A 118 -0.04 17.33 -14.25
CA THR A 118 -1.21 17.45 -13.36
C THR A 118 -1.11 16.47 -12.19
N TYR A 119 -0.82 15.20 -12.48
CA TYR A 119 -0.80 14.14 -11.47
C TYR A 119 0.46 14.15 -10.59
N GLY A 120 1.61 14.58 -11.11
CA GLY A 120 2.87 14.64 -10.35
C GLY A 120 2.75 15.48 -9.06
N PRO A 121 2.37 16.78 -9.14
CA PRO A 121 2.17 17.60 -7.95
C PRO A 121 1.09 17.06 -7.00
N LYS A 122 0.01 16.48 -7.55
CA LYS A 122 -1.05 15.85 -6.74
C LYS A 122 -0.53 14.62 -5.97
N ALA A 123 0.33 13.81 -6.58
CA ALA A 123 0.98 12.68 -5.92
C ALA A 123 1.81 13.14 -4.71
N GLY A 124 2.59 14.21 -4.88
CA GLY A 124 3.37 14.82 -3.80
C GLY A 124 2.51 15.39 -2.67
N PHE A 125 1.41 16.07 -3.00
CA PHE A 125 0.46 16.56 -2.01
C PHE A 125 -0.19 15.41 -1.23
N ALA A 126 -0.66 14.37 -1.92
CA ALA A 126 -1.25 13.20 -1.28
C ALA A 126 -0.24 12.45 -0.38
N GLU A 127 1.03 12.35 -0.78
CA GLU A 127 2.09 11.77 0.05
C GLU A 127 2.30 12.57 1.34
N ALA A 128 2.36 13.90 1.23
CA ALA A 128 2.50 14.79 2.39
C ALA A 128 1.30 14.67 3.34
N SER A 129 0.08 14.62 2.80
CA SER A 129 -1.14 14.42 3.59
C SER A 129 -1.18 13.06 4.29
N ALA A 130 -0.69 11.99 3.63
CA ALA A 130 -0.57 10.68 4.26
C ALA A 130 0.37 10.71 5.46
N ALA A 131 1.52 11.36 5.31
CA ALA A 131 2.51 11.51 6.38
C ALA A 131 2.02 12.41 7.54
N ASP A 132 1.26 13.47 7.24
CA ASP A 132 0.64 14.32 8.26
C ASP A 132 -0.40 13.54 9.08
N ALA A 133 -1.20 12.71 8.40
CA ALA A 133 -2.20 11.87 9.04
C ALA A 133 -1.58 10.77 9.91
N ASP A 134 -0.60 10.01 9.37
CA ASP A 134 0.18 9.03 10.14
C ASP A 134 1.50 8.66 9.45
N LYS A 135 2.58 9.36 9.80
CA LYS A 135 3.95 9.09 9.32
C LYS A 135 4.57 7.78 9.79
N HIS A 136 3.95 7.09 10.75
CA HIS A 136 4.46 5.81 11.30
C HIS A 136 3.68 4.61 10.79
N ASN A 137 2.61 4.83 10.02
CA ASN A 137 1.84 3.77 9.40
C ASN A 137 2.75 2.95 8.45
N PRO A 138 2.86 1.62 8.65
CA PRO A 138 3.79 0.80 7.89
C PRO A 138 3.46 0.75 6.39
N MET A 139 2.18 0.82 6.03
CA MET A 139 1.77 0.93 4.64
C MET A 139 2.18 2.26 4.04
N VAL A 140 1.93 3.38 4.73
CA VAL A 140 2.25 4.70 4.19
C VAL A 140 3.75 4.76 3.89
N LEU A 141 4.58 4.30 4.82
CA LEU A 141 6.02 4.17 4.62
C LEU A 141 6.38 3.26 3.44
N MET A 142 5.69 2.13 3.28
CA MET A 142 5.90 1.20 2.16
C MET A 142 5.56 1.86 0.83
N LEU A 143 4.36 2.42 0.68
CA LEU A 143 3.90 3.08 -0.55
C LEU A 143 4.80 4.27 -0.91
N THR A 144 5.18 5.10 0.07
CA THR A 144 6.17 6.16 -0.13
C THR A 144 7.48 5.59 -0.65
N GLY A 145 8.00 4.53 -0.05
CA GLY A 145 9.22 3.86 -0.51
C GLY A 145 9.15 3.40 -1.97
N VAL A 146 8.04 2.76 -2.36
CA VAL A 146 7.78 2.37 -3.75
C VAL A 146 7.71 3.58 -4.68
N ASN A 147 7.00 4.65 -4.28
CA ASN A 147 6.92 5.89 -5.06
C ASN A 147 8.30 6.52 -5.25
N LYS A 148 9.13 6.57 -4.20
CA LYS A 148 10.50 7.09 -4.27
C LYS A 148 11.39 6.24 -5.19
N PHE A 149 11.17 4.93 -5.25
CA PHE A 149 11.91 4.06 -6.17
C PHE A 149 11.71 4.46 -7.63
N HIS A 150 10.51 4.89 -8.00
CA HIS A 150 10.17 5.32 -9.37
C HIS A 150 10.37 6.81 -9.62
N THR A 151 10.53 7.62 -8.57
CA THR A 151 10.73 9.06 -8.69
C THR A 151 12.22 9.38 -8.92
N PRO A 152 12.58 10.25 -9.89
CA PRO A 152 13.94 10.75 -10.05
C PRO A 152 14.50 11.46 -8.81
N GLU A 153 15.82 11.39 -8.60
CA GLU A 153 16.50 12.01 -7.44
C GLU A 153 16.28 13.52 -7.34
N GLN A 154 16.29 14.23 -8.47
CA GLN A 154 16.02 15.67 -8.54
C GLN A 154 14.62 16.08 -8.05
N TRP A 155 13.70 15.13 -7.91
CA TRP A 155 12.36 15.32 -7.34
C TRP A 155 12.20 14.65 -5.97
N GLY A 156 13.32 14.36 -5.30
CA GLY A 156 13.36 13.77 -3.96
C GLY A 156 13.12 12.25 -3.93
N GLY A 157 13.19 11.58 -5.08
CA GLY A 157 13.14 10.12 -5.19
C GLY A 157 14.51 9.47 -5.09
N GLY A 158 14.68 8.38 -5.85
CA GLY A 158 15.93 7.64 -5.96
C GLY A 158 15.94 6.33 -5.17
N LYS A 159 16.89 5.46 -5.52
CA LYS A 159 17.01 4.11 -4.95
C LYS A 159 17.41 4.13 -3.48
N GLN A 160 18.28 5.06 -3.08
CA GLN A 160 18.65 5.24 -1.68
C GLN A 160 17.45 5.71 -0.84
N THR A 161 16.74 6.74 -1.28
CA THR A 161 15.55 7.24 -0.58
C THR A 161 14.48 6.15 -0.46
N ALA A 162 14.25 5.37 -1.52
CA ALA A 162 13.37 4.20 -1.48
C ALA A 162 13.80 3.18 -0.42
N TYR A 163 15.08 2.79 -0.42
CA TYR A 163 15.65 1.86 0.55
C TYR A 163 15.43 2.31 2.01
N ASP A 164 15.61 3.60 2.28
CA ASP A 164 15.45 4.17 3.62
C ASP A 164 13.98 4.13 4.08
N TYR A 165 13.04 4.50 3.22
CA TYR A 165 11.60 4.42 3.54
C TYR A 165 11.12 2.97 3.70
N LEU A 166 11.57 2.06 2.85
CA LEU A 166 11.21 0.64 2.93
C LEU A 166 11.81 -0.02 4.17
N THR A 167 12.99 0.42 4.61
CA THR A 167 13.55 0.01 5.90
C THR A 167 12.67 0.46 7.07
N LYS A 168 12.19 1.71 7.06
CA LYS A 168 11.24 2.20 8.06
C LYS A 168 9.93 1.40 8.03
N ALA A 169 9.43 1.09 6.84
CA ALA A 169 8.21 0.29 6.67
C ALA A 169 8.37 -1.11 7.27
N ILE A 170 9.46 -1.81 6.97
CA ILE A 170 9.77 -3.14 7.52
C ILE A 170 9.83 -3.11 9.05
N ASN A 171 10.52 -2.11 9.63
CA ASN A 171 10.59 -1.95 11.08
C ASN A 171 9.19 -1.69 11.69
N ALA A 172 8.36 -0.89 11.02
CA ALA A 172 7.01 -0.60 11.47
C ALA A 172 6.08 -1.83 11.37
N TYR A 173 6.19 -2.66 10.32
CA TYR A 173 5.48 -3.94 10.23
C TYR A 173 5.90 -4.90 11.34
N GLN A 174 7.20 -5.01 11.61
CA GLN A 174 7.71 -5.86 12.69
C GLN A 174 7.22 -5.40 14.07
N ALA A 175 7.11 -4.09 14.30
CA ALA A 175 6.56 -3.55 15.53
C ALA A 175 5.04 -3.74 15.65
N ALA A 176 4.30 -3.69 14.54
CA ALA A 176 2.86 -3.94 14.51
C ALA A 176 2.50 -5.43 14.69
N GLY A 177 3.38 -6.35 14.30
CA GLY A 177 3.13 -7.79 14.40
C GLY A 177 2.01 -8.24 13.45
N GLU A 178 1.18 -9.19 13.88
CA GLU A 178 0.13 -9.80 13.02
C GLU A 178 -1.10 -8.93 12.80
N THR A 179 -1.19 -7.76 13.44
CA THR A 179 -2.37 -6.89 13.33
C THR A 179 -2.44 -6.19 11.98
N ARG A 180 -1.32 -6.09 11.25
CA ARG A 180 -1.24 -5.39 9.97
C ARG A 180 -0.13 -5.99 9.11
N THR A 181 -0.49 -6.70 8.05
CA THR A 181 0.45 -7.51 7.26
C THR A 181 0.40 -7.25 5.76
N TRP A 182 -0.68 -6.61 5.28
CA TRP A 182 -0.85 -6.13 3.92
C TRP A 182 0.33 -5.25 3.54
N GLY A 183 1.01 -5.62 2.46
CA GLY A 183 2.17 -4.86 1.98
C GLY A 183 3.51 -5.18 2.67
N TYR A 184 3.57 -6.08 3.66
CA TYR A 184 4.86 -6.39 4.30
C TYR A 184 5.82 -7.14 3.35
N ALA A 185 5.30 -8.12 2.60
CA ALA A 185 6.09 -8.80 1.57
C ALA A 185 6.53 -7.83 0.46
N ASP A 186 5.66 -6.89 0.07
CA ASP A 186 6.02 -5.83 -0.88
C ASP A 186 7.18 -4.97 -0.35
N ALA A 187 7.13 -4.55 0.92
CA ALA A 187 8.19 -3.74 1.51
C ALA A 187 9.56 -4.45 1.46
N LEU A 188 9.58 -5.77 1.72
CA LEU A 188 10.77 -6.60 1.59
C LEU A 188 11.25 -6.71 0.14
N ALA A 189 10.36 -7.07 -0.79
CA ALA A 189 10.72 -7.20 -2.20
C ALA A 189 11.28 -5.90 -2.78
N TRP A 190 10.58 -4.78 -2.55
CA TRP A 190 11.01 -3.47 -3.03
C TRP A 190 12.30 -3.00 -2.37
N ARG A 191 12.53 -3.28 -1.07
CA ARG A 191 13.81 -2.94 -0.43
C ARG A 191 14.94 -3.73 -1.05
N GLY A 192 14.70 -5.01 -1.33
CA GLY A 192 15.67 -5.86 -2.00
C GLY A 192 15.99 -5.37 -3.42
N MET A 193 14.98 -4.95 -4.19
CA MET A 193 15.19 -4.33 -5.50
C MET A 193 15.97 -3.00 -5.42
N ALA A 194 15.69 -2.17 -4.40
CA ALA A 194 16.45 -0.95 -4.14
C ALA A 194 17.91 -1.26 -3.77
N ALA A 195 18.14 -2.25 -2.89
CA ALA A 195 19.47 -2.71 -2.50
C ALA A 195 20.26 -3.24 -3.70
N SER A 196 19.63 -4.04 -4.57
CA SER A 196 20.24 -4.55 -5.81
C SER A 196 20.66 -3.40 -6.72
N ALA A 197 19.78 -2.41 -6.93
CA ALA A 197 20.10 -1.23 -7.73
C ALA A 197 21.23 -0.36 -7.13
N LEU A 198 21.48 -0.46 -5.83
CA LEU A 198 22.60 0.19 -5.12
C LEU A 198 23.87 -0.68 -5.07
N GLY A 199 23.88 -1.84 -5.70
CA GLY A 199 25.01 -2.78 -5.71
C GLY A 199 25.15 -3.62 -4.44
N ASN A 200 24.16 -3.60 -3.53
CA ASN A 200 24.16 -4.41 -2.32
C ASN A 200 23.43 -5.75 -2.55
N THR A 201 24.08 -6.63 -3.31
CA THR A 201 23.55 -7.94 -3.73
C THR A 201 23.18 -8.85 -2.55
N GLU A 202 23.98 -8.86 -1.48
CA GLU A 202 23.74 -9.72 -0.31
C GLU A 202 22.44 -9.32 0.40
N GLN A 203 22.28 -8.03 0.69
CA GLN A 203 21.06 -7.52 1.30
C GLN A 203 19.84 -7.70 0.38
N ALA A 204 20.03 -7.50 -0.93
CA ALA A 204 18.98 -7.70 -1.92
C ALA A 204 18.41 -9.12 -1.87
N LYS A 205 19.30 -10.12 -1.94
CA LYS A 205 18.94 -11.53 -1.90
C LYS A 205 18.23 -11.88 -0.59
N LYS A 206 18.77 -11.46 0.55
CA LYS A 206 18.18 -11.68 1.88
C LYS A 206 16.75 -11.14 1.97
N ASP A 207 16.52 -9.93 1.49
CA ASP A 207 15.19 -9.31 1.55
C ASP A 207 14.18 -9.97 0.63
N ILE A 208 14.58 -10.30 -0.60
CA ILE A 208 13.70 -10.95 -1.56
C ILE A 208 13.39 -12.39 -1.14
N GLU A 209 14.36 -13.14 -0.62
CA GLU A 209 14.10 -14.47 -0.05
C GLU A 209 13.16 -14.40 1.16
N ALA A 210 13.28 -13.38 2.01
CA ALA A 210 12.34 -13.15 3.10
C ALA A 210 10.92 -12.82 2.57
N SER A 211 10.81 -12.01 1.51
CA SER A 211 9.54 -11.75 0.84
C SER A 211 8.90 -13.02 0.30
N ILE A 212 9.67 -13.89 -0.38
CA ILE A 212 9.18 -15.15 -0.96
C ILE A 212 8.79 -16.13 0.16
N LYS A 213 9.53 -16.15 1.27
CA LYS A 213 9.16 -16.98 2.43
C LYS A 213 7.79 -16.59 2.99
N LEU A 214 7.45 -15.30 3.01
CA LEU A 214 6.13 -14.83 3.42
C LEU A 214 5.06 -15.13 2.36
N GLN A 215 5.39 -14.92 1.09
CA GLN A 215 4.46 -15.05 -0.03
C GLN A 215 5.13 -15.82 -1.18
N PRO A 216 5.06 -17.17 -1.17
CA PRO A 216 5.81 -18.01 -2.11
C PRO A 216 5.50 -17.74 -3.58
N ASN A 217 4.28 -17.29 -3.87
CA ASN A 217 3.80 -17.07 -5.24
C ASN A 217 3.96 -15.62 -5.71
N TYR A 218 4.57 -14.73 -4.92
CA TYR A 218 4.69 -13.33 -5.27
C TYR A 218 5.61 -13.12 -6.49
N GLY A 219 4.99 -12.97 -7.66
CA GLY A 219 5.68 -12.92 -8.95
C GLY A 219 6.75 -11.83 -9.05
N LEU A 220 6.52 -10.65 -8.45
CA LEU A 220 7.53 -9.58 -8.42
C LEU A 220 8.80 -10.03 -7.71
N ALA A 221 8.67 -10.65 -6.53
CA ALA A 221 9.81 -11.11 -5.74
C ALA A 221 10.55 -12.26 -6.44
N GLN A 222 9.82 -13.20 -7.04
CA GLN A 222 10.42 -14.30 -7.81
C GLN A 222 11.24 -13.76 -9.00
N GLN A 223 10.68 -12.79 -9.75
CA GLN A 223 11.38 -12.15 -10.86
C GLN A 223 12.61 -11.36 -10.39
N ALA A 224 12.48 -10.63 -9.28
CA ALA A 224 13.59 -9.89 -8.70
C ALA A 224 14.73 -10.81 -8.27
N LEU A 225 14.43 -11.96 -7.66
CA LEU A 225 15.44 -12.96 -7.27
C LEU A 225 16.19 -13.52 -8.48
N ALA A 226 15.48 -13.78 -9.58
CA ALA A 226 16.09 -14.30 -10.81
C ALA A 226 17.02 -13.29 -11.51
N GLY A 227 16.92 -12.00 -11.18
CA GLY A 227 17.74 -10.92 -11.74
C GLY A 227 18.93 -10.50 -10.86
N ILE A 228 19.15 -11.17 -9.72
CA ILE A 228 20.27 -10.92 -8.78
C ILE A 228 21.33 -12.01 -8.96
#